data_AF-A0A8T6UPX6-F1
#
_entry.id   AF-A0A8T6UPX6-F1
#
_cell.length_a   1.000
_cell.length_b   1.000
_cell.length_c   1.000
_cell.angle_alpha   90.00
_cell.angle_beta   90.00
_cell.angle_gamma   90.00
#
_symmetry.space_group_name_H-M   'P 1'
#
loop_
_entity.id
_entity.type
_entity.pdbx_description
1 polymer ?
#
loop_
_entity_poly.entity_id
_entity_poly.type
_entity_poly.pdbx_seq_one_letter_code
_entity_poly.pdbx_strand_id
1 'polypeptide(L)' 'RDQYDKIKRMCETSNLTVSIFDGDVSQNARQKIYHAPPDILLTNPDILHYHLGWAQSRLVPLLRTVQFVVLDEIHL' A
#
# COMPACT_ATOMS: atom_id res chain seq x y z
N ARG A 1 7.01 10.02 -4.22
CA ARG A 1 7.78 9.97 -2.95
C ARG A 1 7.38 11.09 -1.99
N ASP A 2 7.19 12.34 -2.46
CA ASP A 2 6.76 13.47 -1.61
C ASP A 2 5.51 13.18 -0.73
N GLN A 3 4.46 12.57 -1.30
CA GLN A 3 3.26 12.18 -0.54
C GLN A 3 3.54 11.14 0.55
N TYR A 4 4.37 10.15 0.26
CA TYR A 4 4.76 9.15 1.24
C TYR A 4 5.48 9.80 2.42
N ASP A 5 6.41 10.72 2.16
CA ASP A 5 7.16 11.41 3.21
C ASP A 5 6.24 12.26 4.09
N LYS A 6 5.23 12.93 3.49
CA LYS A 6 4.20 13.66 4.23
C LYS A 6 3.35 12.74 5.11
N ILE A 7 2.82 11.66 4.56
CA ILE A 7 1.98 10.71 5.32
C ILE A 7 2.81 10.04 6.42
N LYS A 8 4.06 9.70 6.15
CA LYS A 8 4.97 9.11 7.13
C LYS A 8 5.17 10.03 8.34
N ARG A 9 5.38 11.34 8.11
CA ARG A 9 5.47 12.32 9.21
C ARG A 9 4.19 12.41 10.02
N MET A 10 3.02 12.29 9.40
CA MET A 10 1.74 12.25 10.12
C MET A 10 1.56 10.95 10.92
N CYS A 11 2.08 9.84 10.40
CA CYS A 11 2.06 8.53 11.07
C CYS A 11 2.97 8.49 12.30
N GLU A 12 4.11 9.19 12.27
CA GLU A 12 5.03 9.31 13.41
C GLU A 12 4.36 9.86 14.67
N THR A 13 3.35 10.74 14.51
CA THR A 13 2.60 11.30 15.65
C THR A 13 1.35 10.49 16.01
N SER A 14 0.99 9.46 15.24
CA SER A 14 -0.33 8.82 15.30
C SER A 14 -0.30 7.32 15.62
N ASN A 15 0.85 6.72 15.94
CA ASN A 15 1.04 5.26 16.11
C ASN A 15 0.58 4.41 14.91
N LEU A 16 0.38 5.03 13.75
CA LEU A 16 0.00 4.35 12.51
C LEU A 16 1.25 3.95 11.74
N THR A 17 1.13 2.88 10.97
CA THR A 17 2.18 2.39 10.08
C THR A 17 1.81 2.66 8.63
N VAL A 18 2.81 3.07 7.84
CA VAL A 18 2.66 3.32 6.41
C VAL A 18 3.73 2.61 5.62
N SER A 19 3.39 2.05 4.47
CA SER A 19 4.37 1.51 3.51
C SER A 19 3.94 1.77 2.07
N ILE A 20 4.94 1.90 1.20
CA ILE A 20 4.73 1.92 -0.25
C ILE A 20 4.75 0.48 -0.75
N PHE A 21 3.84 0.17 -1.67
CA PHE A 21 3.82 -1.07 -2.43
C PHE A 21 3.65 -0.75 -3.92
N ASP A 22 4.78 -0.67 -4.61
CA ASP A 22 4.86 -0.44 -6.06
C ASP A 22 5.93 -1.32 -6.74
N GLY A 23 6.18 -1.05 -8.02
CA GLY A 23 7.17 -1.77 -8.83
C GLY A 23 8.61 -1.69 -8.30
N ASP A 24 8.98 -0.61 -7.60
CA ASP A 24 10.34 -0.34 -7.14
C ASP A 24 10.64 -0.92 -5.75
N VAL A 25 9.62 -1.40 -5.05
CA VAL A 25 9.77 -2.01 -3.73
C VAL A 25 10.47 -3.36 -3.84
N SER A 26 11.64 -3.46 -3.19
CA SER A 26 12.43 -4.70 -3.14
C SER A 26 11.62 -5.90 -2.62
N GLN A 27 11.99 -7.11 -3.03
CA GLN A 27 11.32 -8.32 -2.55
C GLN A 27 11.31 -8.43 -1.02
N ASN A 28 12.43 -8.08 -0.35
CA ASN A 28 12.52 -8.11 1.10
C ASN A 28 11.51 -7.15 1.76
N ALA A 29 11.37 -5.93 1.23
CA ALA A 29 10.37 -4.98 1.71
C ALA A 29 8.93 -5.49 1.48
N ARG A 30 8.65 -6.11 0.32
CA ARG A 30 7.35 -6.75 0.07
C ARG A 30 7.05 -7.86 1.08
N GLN A 31 8.06 -8.69 1.43
CA GLN A 31 7.87 -9.74 2.45
C GLN A 31 7.49 -9.17 3.81
N LYS A 32 8.09 -8.05 4.22
CA LYS A 32 7.73 -7.36 5.47
C LYS A 32 6.28 -6.89 5.44
N ILE A 33 5.83 -6.29 4.33
CA ILE A 33 4.43 -5.86 4.16
C ILE A 33 3.47 -7.05 4.22
N TYR A 34 3.79 -8.18 3.59
CA TYR A 34 2.94 -9.36 3.66
C TYR A 34 2.89 -9.99 5.05
N HIS A 35 3.98 -9.93 5.80
CA HIS A 35 4.07 -10.51 7.14
C HIS A 35 3.42 -9.62 8.21
N ALA A 36 3.62 -8.31 8.10
CA ALA A 36 3.05 -7.29 8.96
C ALA A 36 2.48 -6.16 8.08
N PRO A 37 1.21 -6.30 7.64
CA PRO A 37 0.56 -5.30 6.80
C PRO A 37 0.51 -3.94 7.49
N PRO A 38 0.80 -2.83 6.78
CA PRO A 38 0.69 -1.49 7.34
C PRO A 38 -0.78 -1.07 7.48
N ASP A 39 -1.05 -0.10 8.34
CA ASP A 39 -2.36 0.55 8.46
C ASP A 39 -2.71 1.34 7.18
N ILE A 40 -1.69 1.94 6.56
CA ILE A 40 -1.79 2.69 5.31
C ILE A 40 -0.87 2.08 4.25
N LEU A 41 -1.46 1.61 3.16
CA LEU A 41 -0.73 1.13 1.99
C LEU A 41 -0.83 2.14 0.85
N LEU A 42 0.30 2.74 0.47
CA LEU A 42 0.36 3.57 -0.74
C LEU A 42 0.71 2.68 -1.93
N THR A 43 -0.12 2.73 -2.96
CA THR A 43 0.08 1.95 -4.19
C THR A 43 -0.46 2.72 -5.40
N ASN A 44 -0.35 2.13 -6.58
CA ASN A 44 -0.91 2.68 -7.82
C ASN A 44 -1.94 1.71 -8.44
N PRO A 45 -2.79 2.19 -9.35
CA PRO A 45 -3.80 1.35 -10.00
C PRO A 45 -3.22 0.14 -10.74
N ASP A 46 -2.04 0.26 -11.34
CA ASP A 46 -1.41 -0.83 -12.11
C ASP A 46 -1.09 -2.05 -11.23
N ILE A 47 -0.56 -1.80 -10.02
CA ILE A 47 -0.25 -2.83 -9.04
C ILE A 47 -1.52 -3.49 -8.54
N LEU A 48 -2.56 -2.70 -8.25
CA LEU A 48 -3.87 -3.23 -7.88
C LEU A 48 -4.45 -4.10 -9.00
N HIS A 49 -4.40 -3.64 -10.25
CA HIS A 49 -4.86 -4.39 -11.41
C HIS A 49 -4.13 -5.74 -11.53
N TYR A 50 -2.80 -5.73 -11.45
CA TYR A 50 -1.99 -6.94 -11.49
C TYR A 50 -2.36 -7.94 -10.37
N HIS A 51 -2.46 -7.45 -9.13
CA HIS A 51 -2.70 -8.32 -7.99
C HIS A 51 -4.16 -8.79 -7.86
N LEU A 52 -5.14 -8.00 -8.28
CA LEU A 52 -6.55 -8.38 -8.27
C LEU A 52 -6.89 -9.33 -9.41
N GLY A 53 -6.19 -9.24 -10.54
CA GLY A 53 -6.33 -10.17 -11.67
C GLY A 53 -5.79 -11.57 -11.41
N TRP A 54 -5.02 -11.78 -10.33
CA TRP A 54 -4.41 -13.07 -10.01
C TRP A 54 -4.88 -13.60 -8.66
N ALA A 55 -5.71 -14.65 -8.67
CA ALA A 55 -6.34 -15.21 -7.47
C ALA A 55 -5.36 -15.70 -6.38
N GLN A 56 -4.11 -16.04 -6.73
CA GLN A 56 -3.08 -16.49 -5.79
C GLN A 56 -2.21 -15.33 -5.26
N SER A 57 -2.56 -14.09 -5.60
CA SER A 57 -1.86 -12.90 -5.13
C SER A 57 -1.87 -12.81 -3.61
N ARG A 58 -0.67 -12.65 -3.04
CA ARG A 58 -0.48 -12.43 -1.60
C ARG A 58 -0.97 -11.07 -1.11
N LEU A 59 -1.25 -10.14 -2.03
CA LEU A 59 -1.80 -8.82 -1.68
C LEU A 59 -3.31 -8.88 -1.46
N VAL A 60 -4.03 -9.76 -2.16
CA VAL A 60 -5.50 -9.86 -2.09
C VAL A 60 -6.02 -10.07 -0.66
N PRO A 61 -5.43 -10.94 0.18
CA PRO A 61 -5.85 -11.07 1.58
C PRO A 61 -5.74 -9.78 2.39
N LEU A 62 -4.70 -8.96 2.15
CA LEU A 62 -4.48 -7.69 2.85
C LEU A 62 -5.54 -6.65 2.47
N LEU A 63 -6.05 -6.71 1.24
CA LEU A 63 -7.08 -5.79 0.75
C LEU A 63 -8.48 -6.08 1.33
N ARG A 64 -8.71 -7.27 1.91
CA ARG A 64 -10.03 -7.65 2.46
C ARG A 64 -10.41 -6.87 3.71
N THR A 65 -9.45 -6.28 4.41
CA THR A 65 -9.67 -5.51 5.63
C THR A 65 -9.68 -4.00 5.39
N VAL A 66 -9.53 -3.57 4.14
CA VAL A 66 -9.51 -2.14 3.76
C VAL A 66 -10.89 -1.53 4.02
N GLN A 67 -10.91 -0.46 4.80
CA GLN A 67 -12.12 0.31 5.13
C GLN A 67 -12.23 1.59 4.30
N PHE A 68 -11.09 2.15 3.89
CA PHE A 68 -11.01 3.43 3.18
C PHE A 68 -10.07 3.30 1.98
N VAL A 69 -10.47 3.89 0.85
CA VAL A 69 -9.65 4.03 -0.35
C VAL A 69 -9.56 5.51 -0.67
N VAL A 70 -8.33 6.04 -0.73
CA VAL A 70 -8.05 7.43 -1.08
C VAL A 70 -7.53 7.46 -2.50
N LEU A 71 -8.19 8.25 -3.36
CA LEU A 71 -7.78 8.48 -4.75
C LEU A 71 -7.31 9.93 -4.84
N ASP A 72 -6.04 10.11 -5.18
CA ASP A 72 -5.40 11.44 -5.20
C ASP A 72 -5.75 12.23 -6.47
N GLU A 73 -5.80 11.58 -7.63
CA GLU A 73 -6.06 12.21 -8.93
C GLU A 73 -7.22 11.49 -9.63
N ILE A 74 -8.45 11.98 -9.42
CA ILE A 74 -9.66 11.42 -10.04
C ILE A 74 -9.87 11.99 -11.47
N HIS A 75 -9.10 13.01 -11.86
CA HIS A 75 -9.41 13.85 -13.04
C HIS A 75 -8.75 13.38 -14.34
N LEU A 76 -8.12 12.21 -14.33
CA LEU A 76 -7.33 11.69 -15.47
C LEU A 76 -8.21 11.05 -16.55
#